data_AF-A0A661PGE1-F1
#
_entry.id   AF-A0A661PGE1-F1
#
_cell.length_a   1.000
_cell.length_b   1.000
_cell.length_c   1.000
_cell.angle_alpha   90.00
_cell.angle_beta   90.00
_cell.angle_gamma   90.00
#
_symmetry.space_group_name_H-M   'P 1'
#
loop_
_entity.id
_entity.type
_entity.pdbx_description
1 polymer ?
#
loop_
_entity_poly.entity_id
_entity_poly.type
_entity_poly.pdbx_seq_one_letter_code
_entity_poly.pdbx_strand_id
1 'polypeptide(L)'
;MMQNYTDQRTRQILSSSPAIIYTCRATGDYCATFVSENNTPFFGSSVQEVLDNPGFWRENIHPDDRTRVFKHYGTLYQEGHHIHEYRFRKKDGQYLWVLDE
;
A
#
# COMPACT_ATOMS: atom_id res chain seq x y z
N MET A 1 21.11 13.96 19.52
CA MET A 1 21.24 12.56 19.06
C MET A 1 20.10 11.67 19.58
N MET A 2 18.84 12.13 19.51
CA MET A 2 17.67 11.43 20.09
C MET A 2 16.52 11.27 19.07
N GLN A 3 16.81 11.34 17.77
CA GLN A 3 15.82 11.06 16.72
C GLN A 3 15.99 9.68 16.06
N ASN A 4 17.17 9.05 16.12
CA ASN A 4 17.41 7.79 15.39
C ASN A 4 16.92 6.51 16.08
N TYR A 5 16.74 6.49 17.41
CA TYR A 5 16.35 5.26 18.13
C TYR A 5 14.87 4.89 17.96
N THR A 6 14.00 5.89 17.87
CA THR A 6 12.57 5.67 17.65
C THR A 6 12.33 5.12 16.25
N ASP A 7 13.00 5.69 15.23
CA ASP A 7 12.89 5.21 13.85
C ASP A 7 13.38 3.78 13.67
N GLN A 8 14.49 3.41 14.34
CA GLN A 8 15.05 2.08 14.20
C GLN A 8 14.18 1.01 14.88
N ARG A 9 13.60 1.30 16.05
CA ARG A 9 12.64 0.40 16.71
C ARG A 9 11.32 0.31 15.95
N THR A 10 10.80 1.43 15.44
CA THR A 10 9.59 1.42 14.60
C THR A 10 9.84 0.54 13.38
N ARG A 11 10.94 0.75 12.64
CA ARG A 11 11.31 -0.09 11.48
C ARG A 11 11.40 -1.59 11.82
N GLN A 12 11.96 -1.95 12.98
CA GLN A 12 12.07 -3.34 13.43
C GLN A 12 10.71 -4.00 13.69
N ILE A 13 9.79 -3.28 14.34
CA ILE A 13 8.43 -3.78 14.60
C ILE A 13 7.69 -3.96 13.26
N LEU A 14 7.78 -2.98 12.36
CA LEU A 14 7.16 -3.05 11.04
C LEU A 14 7.75 -4.18 10.17
N SER A 15 9.06 -4.43 10.24
CA SER A 15 9.70 -5.50 9.46
C SER A 15 9.36 -6.92 9.94
N SER A 16 8.85 -7.07 11.16
CA SER A 16 8.48 -8.38 11.71
C SER A 16 7.05 -8.82 11.34
N SER A 17 6.20 -7.89 10.92
CA SER A 17 4.87 -8.19 10.40
C SER A 17 4.95 -8.43 8.89
N PRO A 18 4.28 -9.45 8.33
CA PRO A 18 4.16 -9.62 6.88
C PRO A 18 3.34 -8.49 6.22
N ALA A 19 2.79 -7.55 7.00
CA ALA A 19 2.03 -6.43 6.48
C ALA A 19 2.91 -5.44 5.69
N ILE A 20 2.29 -4.85 4.68
CA ILE A 20 2.84 -3.73 3.92
C ILE A 20 2.15 -2.50 4.42
N ILE A 21 2.94 -1.54 4.89
CA ILE A 21 2.43 -0.33 5.52
C ILE A 21 2.71 0.80 4.57
N TYR A 22 1.68 1.57 4.26
CA TYR A 22 1.79 2.67 3.34
C TYR A 22 1.02 3.88 3.86
N THR A 23 1.40 5.05 3.36
CA THR A 23 0.55 6.25 3.43
C THR A 23 0.36 6.76 2.02
N CYS A 24 -0.75 7.43 1.76
CA CYS A 24 -1.02 8.06 0.48
C CYS A 24 -1.60 9.45 0.67
N ARG A 25 -1.52 10.27 -0.38
CA ARG A 25 -2.25 11.53 -0.41
C ARG A 25 -3.75 11.25 -0.32
N ALA A 26 -4.42 11.94 0.60
CA ALA A 26 -5.86 11.80 0.74
C ALA A 26 -6.59 12.30 -0.51
N THR A 27 -6.10 13.33 -1.21
CA THR A 27 -6.81 13.92 -2.35
C THR A 27 -5.96 13.94 -3.61
N GLY A 28 -6.63 14.04 -4.76
CA GLY A 28 -5.98 14.14 -6.07
C GLY A 28 -5.68 12.75 -6.65
N ASP A 29 -4.39 12.46 -6.84
CA ASP A 29 -3.94 11.24 -7.49
C ASP A 29 -3.72 10.05 -6.54
N TYR A 30 -3.91 10.25 -5.24
CA TYR A 30 -3.72 9.23 -4.20
C TYR A 30 -2.33 8.60 -4.20
N CYS A 31 -1.31 9.34 -4.67
CA CYS A 31 0.05 8.84 -4.71
C CYS A 31 0.53 8.39 -3.33
N ALA A 32 1.22 7.26 -3.28
CA ALA A 32 1.88 6.78 -2.07
C ALA A 32 2.95 7.79 -1.61
N THR A 33 2.92 8.16 -0.34
CA THR A 33 3.89 9.05 0.31
C THR A 33 4.90 8.29 1.17
N PHE A 34 4.58 7.05 1.50
CA PHE A 34 5.45 6.11 2.19
C PHE A 34 5.02 4.69 1.84
N VAL A 35 5.97 3.77 1.72
CA VAL A 35 5.70 2.33 1.72
C VAL A 35 6.81 1.60 2.47
N SER A 36 6.46 0.58 3.26
CA SER A 36 7.44 -0.21 4.00
C SER A 36 8.29 -1.09 3.07
N GLU A 37 9.50 -1.43 3.52
CA GLU A 37 10.45 -2.24 2.74
C GLU A 37 9.91 -3.65 2.42
N ASN A 38 8.95 -4.14 3.21
CA ASN A 38 8.23 -5.40 2.99
C ASN A 38 7.48 -5.43 1.64
N ASN A 39 7.22 -4.29 1.01
CA ASN A 39 6.63 -4.25 -0.33
C ASN A 39 7.43 -5.06 -1.36
N THR A 40 8.76 -4.96 -1.30
CA THR A 40 9.65 -5.58 -2.30
C THR A 40 9.60 -7.11 -2.27
N PRO A 41 9.78 -7.80 -1.13
CA PRO A 41 9.68 -9.27 -1.11
C PRO A 41 8.28 -9.79 -1.43
N PHE A 42 7.21 -9.01 -1.19
CA PHE A 42 5.84 -9.45 -1.46
C PHE A 42 5.39 -9.22 -2.92
N PHE A 43 5.60 -8.01 -3.44
CA PHE A 43 5.11 -7.63 -4.77
C PHE A 43 6.20 -7.58 -5.84
N GLY A 44 7.47 -7.67 -5.46
CA GLY A 44 8.62 -7.57 -6.37
C GLY A 44 8.93 -6.15 -6.86
N SER A 45 8.09 -5.17 -6.52
CA SER A 45 8.31 -3.76 -6.86
C SER A 45 9.12 -3.09 -5.76
N SER A 46 10.10 -2.27 -6.14
CA SER A 46 10.89 -1.51 -5.17
C SER A 46 10.08 -0.37 -4.57
N VAL A 47 10.47 0.08 -3.37
CA VAL A 47 9.89 1.26 -2.72
C VAL A 47 9.88 2.47 -3.65
N GLN A 48 10.96 2.70 -4.39
CA GLN A 48 11.08 3.84 -5.30
C GLN A 48 10.09 3.77 -6.46
N GLU A 49 9.90 2.58 -7.06
CA GLU A 49 8.90 2.38 -8.12
C GLU A 49 7.47 2.70 -7.66
N VAL A 50 7.16 2.46 -6.37
CA VAL A 50 5.85 2.80 -5.80
C VAL A 50 5.71 4.31 -5.60
N LEU A 51 6.74 4.96 -5.06
CA LEU A 51 6.69 6.40 -4.73
C LEU A 51 6.73 7.29 -5.98
N ASP A 52 7.39 6.84 -7.05
CA ASP A 52 7.52 7.60 -8.30
C ASP A 52 6.29 7.44 -9.23
N ASN A 53 5.38 6.52 -8.93
CA ASN A 53 4.20 6.27 -9.73
C ASN A 53 2.90 6.52 -8.93
N PRO A 54 2.26 7.70 -9.10
CA PRO A 54 0.96 7.99 -8.49
C PRO A 54 -0.14 6.97 -8.79
N GLY A 55 -0.07 6.31 -9.96
CA GLY A 55 -1.02 5.30 -10.38
C GLY A 55 -0.73 3.88 -9.86
N PHE A 56 0.37 3.66 -9.14
CA PHE A 56 0.91 2.33 -8.87
C PHE A 56 -0.14 1.36 -8.30
N TRP A 57 -0.84 1.73 -7.23
CA TRP A 57 -1.86 0.88 -6.62
C TRP A 57 -3.00 0.58 -7.59
N ARG A 58 -3.60 1.62 -8.17
CA ARG A 58 -4.72 1.50 -9.10
C ARG A 58 -4.40 0.62 -10.31
N GLU A 59 -3.20 0.75 -10.85
CA GLU A 59 -2.75 0.04 -12.04
C GLU A 59 -2.51 -1.45 -11.80
N ASN A 60 -2.16 -1.82 -10.57
CA ASN A 60 -1.84 -3.20 -10.20
C ASN A 60 -3.01 -3.93 -9.51
N ILE A 61 -4.08 -3.23 -9.10
CA ILE A 61 -5.35 -3.89 -8.76
C ILE A 61 -5.92 -4.59 -10.01
N HIS A 62 -6.38 -5.84 -9.84
CA HIS A 62 -7.04 -6.61 -10.90
C HIS A 62 -8.21 -5.81 -11.51
N PRO A 63 -8.35 -5.76 -12.85
CA PRO A 63 -9.37 -4.93 -13.51
C PRO A 63 -10.79 -5.09 -12.93
N ASP A 64 -11.22 -6.33 -12.69
CA ASP A 64 -12.53 -6.64 -12.11
C ASP A 64 -12.74 -6.10 -10.68
N ASP A 65 -11.65 -5.91 -9.92
CA ASP A 65 -11.72 -5.45 -8.53
C ASP A 65 -11.66 -3.92 -8.44
N ARG A 66 -11.09 -3.22 -9.43
CA ARG A 66 -10.84 -1.77 -9.40
C ARG A 66 -12.09 -0.97 -9.05
N THR A 67 -13.18 -1.17 -9.78
CA THR A 67 -14.42 -0.40 -9.56
C THR A 67 -14.93 -0.57 -8.15
N ARG A 68 -14.88 -1.79 -7.60
CA ARG A 68 -15.31 -2.07 -6.23
C ARG A 68 -14.40 -1.40 -5.20
N VAL A 69 -13.09 -1.51 -5.35
CA VAL A 69 -12.11 -0.88 -4.44
C VAL A 69 -12.25 0.65 -4.47
N PHE A 70 -12.30 1.26 -5.66
CA PHE A 70 -12.37 2.72 -5.77
C PHE A 70 -13.71 3.33 -5.36
N LYS A 71 -14.82 2.59 -5.48
CA LYS A 71 -16.15 3.06 -5.08
C LYS A 71 -16.23 3.40 -3.59
N HIS A 72 -15.37 2.80 -2.76
CA HIS A 72 -15.47 2.94 -1.32
C HIS A 72 -14.45 3.91 -0.69
N TYR A 73 -13.60 4.59 -1.48
CA TYR A 73 -12.81 5.70 -0.91
C TYR A 73 -13.69 6.78 -0.29
N GLY A 74 -14.93 6.94 -0.78
CA GLY A 74 -15.91 7.84 -0.17
C GLY A 74 -16.32 7.44 1.26
N THR A 75 -16.35 6.14 1.58
CA THR A 75 -16.70 5.67 2.94
C THR A 75 -15.53 5.77 3.91
N LEU A 76 -14.28 5.65 3.43
CA LEU A 76 -13.07 5.87 4.23
C LEU A 76 -13.11 7.24 4.95
N TYR A 77 -13.56 8.28 4.26
CA TYR A 77 -13.71 9.62 4.85
C TYR A 77 -14.81 9.75 5.90
N GLN A 78 -15.82 8.88 5.86
CA GLN A 78 -16.95 8.92 6.77
C GLN A 78 -16.71 8.06 8.01
N GLU A 79 -16.09 6.89 7.84
CA GLU A 79 -15.95 5.86 8.87
C GLU A 79 -14.54 5.83 9.48
N GLY A 80 -13.55 6.48 8.85
CA GLY A 80 -12.18 6.57 9.33
C GLY A 80 -11.36 5.27 9.19
N HIS A 81 -11.95 4.22 8.63
CA HIS A 81 -11.32 2.93 8.34
C HIS A 81 -12.03 2.26 7.16
N HIS A 82 -11.34 1.40 6.43
CA HIS A 82 -11.96 0.56 5.41
C HIS A 82 -11.19 -0.74 5.21
N ILE A 83 -11.84 -1.88 5.39
CA ILE A 83 -11.25 -3.20 5.11
C ILE A 83 -11.66 -3.71 3.72
N HIS A 84 -10.71 -3.96 2.83
CA HIS A 84 -10.96 -4.51 1.50
C HIS A 84 -10.08 -5.72 1.18
N GLU A 85 -10.71 -6.75 0.61
CA GLU A 85 -9.99 -7.83 -0.07
C GLU A 85 -10.03 -7.66 -1.58
N TYR A 86 -8.88 -7.73 -2.24
CA TYR A 86 -8.76 -7.65 -3.70
C TYR A 86 -7.54 -8.38 -4.24
N ARG A 87 -7.51 -8.63 -5.55
CA ARG A 87 -6.35 -9.19 -6.22
C ARG A 87 -5.39 -8.09 -6.62
N PHE A 88 -4.14 -8.22 -6.22
CA PHE A 88 -3.05 -7.32 -6.56
C PHE A 88 -1.99 -8.01 -7.42
N ARG A 89 -1.55 -7.32 -8.47
CA ARG A 89 -0.58 -7.83 -9.45
C ARG A 89 0.84 -7.62 -8.95
N LYS A 90 1.60 -8.70 -8.87
CA LYS A 90 3.04 -8.69 -8.65
C LYS A 90 3.80 -8.25 -9.90
N LYS A 91 5.08 -7.92 -9.74
CA LYS A 91 5.99 -7.57 -10.85
C LYS A 91 6.15 -8.69 -11.89
N ASP A 92 6.00 -9.95 -11.49
CA ASP A 92 6.02 -11.11 -12.39
C ASP A 92 4.69 -11.34 -13.15
N GLY A 93 3.70 -10.49 -12.93
CA GLY A 93 2.39 -10.55 -13.58
C GLY A 93 1.38 -11.47 -12.89
N GLN A 94 1.78 -12.24 -11.87
CA GLN A 94 0.85 -13.05 -11.09
C GLN A 94 0.02 -12.17 -10.15
N TYR A 95 -1.18 -12.65 -9.82
CA TYR A 95 -2.05 -12.01 -8.83
C TYR A 95 -1.98 -12.73 -7.50
N LEU A 96 -2.03 -11.96 -6.41
CA LEU A 96 -2.23 -12.45 -5.05
C LEU A 96 -3.39 -11.72 -4.38
N TRP A 97 -4.06 -12.40 -3.45
CA TRP A 97 -5.09 -11.78 -2.63
C TRP A 97 -4.46 -10.96 -1.52
N VAL A 98 -4.82 -9.68 -1.45
CA VAL A 98 -4.44 -8.77 -0.37
C VAL A 98 -5.67 -8.43 0.47
N LEU A 99 -5.45 -8.30 1.76
CA LEU A 99 -6.34 -7.64 2.71
C LEU A 99 -5.71 -6.28 3.03
N ASP A 100 -6.47 -5.21 2.82
CA ASP A 100 -6.03 -3.81 2.94
C ASP A 100 -6.94 -3.07 3.93
N GLU A 101 -6.36 -2.29 4.84
CA GLU A 101 -7.03 -1.60 5.96
C GLU A 101 -6.58 -0.14 6.13
#